data_AF-A0A3D5WJ14-F1
#
_entry.id   AF-A0A3D5WJ14-F1
#
_cell.length_a   1.000
_cell.length_b   1.000
_cell.length_c   1.000
_cell.angle_alpha   90.00
_cell.angle_beta   90.00
_cell.angle_gamma   90.00
#
_symmetry.space_group_name_H-M   'P 1'
#
loop_
_entity.id
_entity.type
_entity.pdbx_description
1 polymer ?
#
loop_
_entity_poly.entity_id
_entity_poly.type
_entity_poly.pdbx_seq_one_letter_code
_entity_poly.pdbx_strand_id
1 'polypeptide(L)'
;MIQLLQNSLFFGGIVTLLAYEIGLLIRHKFKLAIFNPLLIAVTLIIVLLKVCNIQYSVYEKGAVYINYLLTPATVALAIPLYEQLQILKKNAIAIFTGIIAGTVAGLASVL
;
A
#
# COMPACT_ATOMS: atom_id res chain seq x y z
N MET A 1 15.28 16.13 19.03
CA MET A 1 15.20 16.08 17.55
C MET A 1 14.10 15.14 17.05
N ILE A 2 14.02 13.89 17.54
CA ILE A 2 12.93 12.94 17.17
C ILE A 2 11.53 13.45 17.59
N GLN A 3 11.41 14.14 18.73
CA GLN A 3 10.14 14.76 19.17
C GLN A 3 9.61 15.86 18.23
N LEU A 4 10.47 16.56 17.48
CA LEU A 4 10.05 17.55 16.48
C LEU A 4 9.46 16.86 15.23
N LEU A 5 10.01 15.71 14.84
CA LEU A 5 9.46 14.88 13.77
C LEU A 5 8.11 14.26 14.17
N GLN A 6 7.95 13.84 15.43
CA GLN A 6 6.71 13.23 15.93
C GLN A 6 5.54 14.22 16.08
N ASN A 7 5.81 15.51 16.27
CA ASN A 7 4.78 16.54 16.36
C ASN A 7 4.41 17.18 15.00
N SER A 8 5.15 16.84 13.94
CA SER A 8 4.89 17.40 12.62
C SER A 8 3.76 16.65 11.92
N LEU A 9 2.68 17.36 11.61
CA LEU A 9 1.50 16.83 10.92
C LEU A 9 1.82 16.22 9.54
N PHE A 10 2.97 16.55 8.95
CA PHE A 10 3.36 16.14 7.59
C PHE A 10 4.39 15.01 7.54
N PHE A 11 4.91 14.57 8.69
CA PHE A 11 6.02 13.61 8.73
C PHE A 11 5.69 12.30 8.01
N GLY A 12 4.54 11.69 8.31
CA GLY A 12 4.13 10.42 7.69
C GLY A 12 3.93 10.53 6.18
N GLY A 13 3.31 11.62 5.71
CA GLY A 13 3.09 11.88 4.28
C GLY A 13 4.41 12.04 3.52
N ILE A 14 5.36 12.83 4.04
CA ILE A 14 6.67 13.01 3.41
C ILE A 14 7.45 11.69 3.36
N VAL A 15 7.47 10.93 4.47
CA VAL A 15 8.14 9.62 4.51
C VAL A 15 7.52 8.66 3.49
N THR A 16 6.20 8.67 3.34
CA THR A 16 5.48 7.84 2.35
C THR A 16 5.88 8.20 0.93
N LEU A 17 5.87 9.50 0.60
CA LEU A 17 6.23 9.99 -0.73
C LEU A 17 7.69 9.69 -1.07
N LEU A 18 8.61 9.93 -0.13
CA LEU A 18 10.03 9.62 -0.31
C LEU A 18 10.28 8.11 -0.50
N ALA A 19 9.63 7.26 0.31
CA ALA A 19 9.76 5.82 0.19
C ALA A 19 9.21 5.32 -1.16
N TYR A 20 8.12 5.91 -1.65
CA TYR A 20 7.53 5.58 -2.95
C TYR A 20 8.41 6.04 -4.13
N GLU A 21 8.97 7.25 -4.07
CA GLU A 21 9.94 7.76 -5.05
C GLU A 21 11.18 6.85 -5.13
N ILE A 22 11.73 6.44 -3.99
CA ILE A 22 12.84 5.46 -3.95
C ILE A 22 12.42 4.14 -4.61
N GLY A 23 11.22 3.64 -4.32
CA GLY A 23 10.66 2.45 -4.96
C GLY A 23 10.51 2.58 -6.47
N LEU A 24 10.09 3.76 -6.96
CA LEU A 24 10.00 4.09 -8.38
C LEU A 24 11.36 4.09 -9.06
N LEU A 25 12.37 4.72 -8.44
CA LEU A 25 13.74 4.74 -8.96
C LEU A 25 14.32 3.32 -9.06
N ILE A 26 14.09 2.49 -8.05
CA ILE A 26 14.51 1.08 -8.05
C ILE A 26 13.80 0.32 -9.15
N ARG A 27 12.47 0.44 -9.27
CA ARG A 27 11.71 -0.21 -10.34
C ARG A 27 12.21 0.22 -11.72
N HIS A 28 12.46 1.51 -11.91
CA HIS A 28 12.92 2.04 -13.19
C HIS A 28 14.32 1.50 -13.56
N LYS A 29 15.20 1.34 -12.56
CA LYS A 29 16.56 0.82 -12.76
C LYS A 29 16.58 -0.68 -13.07
N PHE A 30 15.76 -1.48 -12.39
CA PHE A 30 15.77 -2.93 -12.54
C PHE A 30 14.77 -3.47 -13.56
N LYS A 31 13.70 -2.72 -13.89
CA LYS A 31 12.62 -3.07 -14.83
C LYS A 31 11.94 -4.44 -14.62
N LEU A 32 12.21 -5.11 -13.51
CA LEU A 32 11.60 -6.41 -13.18
C LEU A 32 10.20 -6.20 -12.57
N ALA A 33 9.24 -7.03 -12.99
CA ALA A 33 7.86 -6.98 -12.52
C ALA A 33 7.69 -7.21 -11.00
N ILE A 34 8.69 -7.82 -10.37
CA ILE A 34 8.75 -8.07 -8.91
C ILE A 34 8.96 -6.78 -8.10
N PHE A 35 9.61 -5.76 -8.68
CA PHE A 35 9.87 -4.49 -8.00
C PHE A 35 8.64 -3.57 -8.07
N ASN A 36 7.56 -3.97 -7.39
CA ASN A 36 6.41 -3.11 -7.21
C ASN A 36 6.81 -1.94 -6.29
N PRO A 37 6.69 -0.66 -6.72
CA PRO A 37 7.13 0.49 -5.93
C PRO A 37 6.36 0.59 -4.61
N LEU A 38 5.09 0.14 -4.58
CA LEU A 38 4.30 0.07 -3.35
C LEU A 38 4.89 -0.92 -2.34
N LEU A 39 5.28 -2.12 -2.78
CA LEU A 39 5.89 -3.11 -1.88
C LEU A 39 7.19 -2.57 -1.30
N ILE A 40 8.04 -1.97 -2.14
CA ILE A 40 9.31 -1.37 -1.72
C ILE A 40 9.06 -0.26 -0.69
N ALA A 41 8.10 0.64 -0.96
CA ALA A 41 7.77 1.72 -0.06
C ALA A 41 7.31 1.20 1.30
N VAL A 42 6.38 0.23 1.33
CA VAL A 42 5.87 -0.38 2.57
C VAL A 42 7.01 -1.06 3.35
N THR A 43 7.87 -1.83 2.69
CA THR A 43 9.02 -2.46 3.33
C THR A 43 9.96 -1.41 3.94
N LEU A 44 10.30 -0.35 3.20
CA LEU A 44 11.15 0.73 3.69
C LEU A 44 10.54 1.44 4.91
N ILE A 45 9.24 1.72 4.89
CA ILE A 45 8.53 2.37 6.00
C ILE A 45 8.55 1.46 7.24
N ILE A 46 8.25 0.16 7.09
CA ILE A 46 8.30 -0.80 8.20
C ILE A 46 9.69 -0.85 8.83
N VAL A 47 10.75 -0.94 8.01
CA VAL A 47 12.14 -0.95 8.49
C VAL A 47 12.47 0.35 9.21
N LEU A 48 12.09 1.50 8.64
CA LEU A 48 12.33 2.81 9.24
C LEU A 48 11.63 2.95 10.60
N LEU A 49 10.36 2.59 10.70
CA LEU A 49 9.61 2.64 11.96
C LEU A 49 10.25 1.74 13.03
N LYS A 50 10.71 0.54 12.64
CA LYS A 50 11.33 -0.42 13.55
C LYS A 50 12.70 0.05 14.04
N VAL A 51 13.55 0.55 13.13
CA VAL A 51 14.91 1.04 13.47
C VAL A 51 14.84 2.31 14.31
N CYS A 52 13.92 3.22 13.99
CA CYS A 52 13.73 4.46 14.75
C CYS A 52 12.85 4.30 16.01
N ASN A 53 12.32 3.09 16.27
CA ASN A 53 11.42 2.79 17.38
C ASN A 53 10.22 3.75 17.47
N ILE A 54 9.65 4.10 16.31
CA ILE A 54 8.51 5.02 16.21
C ILE A 54 7.22 4.20 16.26
N GLN A 55 6.30 4.58 17.15
CA GLN A 55 4.97 3.98 17.17
C GLN A 55 4.21 4.28 15.86
N TYR A 56 3.55 3.26 15.31
CA TYR A 56 2.77 3.37 14.08
C TYR A 56 1.71 4.49 14.15
N SER A 57 1.10 4.70 15.32
CA SER A 57 0.12 5.76 15.57
C SER A 57 0.63 7.17 15.26
N VAL A 58 1.94 7.41 15.43
CA VAL A 58 2.56 8.71 15.10
C VAL A 58 2.73 8.87 13.60
N TYR A 59 3.14 7.80 12.91
CA TYR A 59 3.22 7.78 11.45
C TYR A 59 1.84 7.96 10.81
N GLU A 60 0.83 7.25 11.31
CA GLU A 60 -0.55 7.32 10.82
C GLU A 60 -1.12 8.74 10.92
N LYS A 61 -0.94 9.42 12.06
CA LYS A 61 -1.31 10.84 12.23
C LYS A 61 -0.64 11.74 11.21
N GLY A 62 0.62 11.48 10.87
CA GLY A 62 1.37 12.23 9.87
C GLY A 62 1.00 11.89 8.42
N ALA A 63 0.27 10.80 8.17
CA ALA A 63 -0.14 10.32 6.85
C ALA A 63 -1.64 10.52 6.57
N VAL A 64 -2.37 11.25 7.43
CA VAL A 64 -3.83 11.46 7.34
C VAL A 64 -4.27 11.98 5.98
N TYR A 65 -3.53 12.92 5.37
CA TYR A 65 -3.88 13.44 4.04
C TYR A 65 -3.74 12.40 2.93
N ILE A 66 -2.73 11.53 2.98
CA ILE A 66 -2.59 10.41 2.04
C ILE A 66 -3.77 9.45 2.21
N ASN A 67 -4.11 9.10 3.46
CA ASN A 67 -5.24 8.23 3.76
C ASN A 67 -6.58 8.82 3.30
N TYR A 68 -6.75 10.13 3.45
CA TYR A 68 -7.93 10.83 2.94
C TYR A 68 -8.04 10.74 1.42
N LEU A 69 -6.92 10.85 0.70
CA LEU A 69 -6.84 10.72 -0.77
C LEU A 69 -6.99 9.27 -1.26
N LEU A 70 -6.71 8.26 -0.43
CA LEU A 70 -6.92 6.85 -0.80
C LEU A 70 -8.39 6.54 -1.06
N THR A 71 -9.32 7.17 -0.32
CA THR A 71 -10.75 6.97 -0.52
C THR A 71 -11.22 7.39 -1.93
N PRO A 72 -11.04 8.65 -2.39
CA PRO A 72 -11.42 9.04 -3.75
C PRO A 72 -10.61 8.30 -4.82
N ALA A 73 -9.35 7.92 -4.55
CA ALA A 73 -8.56 7.10 -5.47
C ALA A 73 -9.15 5.68 -5.63
N THR A 74 -9.63 5.07 -4.53
CA THR A 74 -10.27 3.75 -4.55
C THR A 74 -11.62 3.82 -5.27
N VAL A 75 -12.39 4.90 -5.07
CA VAL A 75 -13.63 5.12 -5.83
C VAL A 75 -13.34 5.34 -7.31
N ALA A 76 -12.28 6.07 -7.67
CA ALA A 76 -11.88 6.24 -9.07
C ALA A 76 -11.48 4.90 -9.72
N LEU A 77 -10.86 3.98 -8.97
CA LEU A 77 -10.58 2.61 -9.43
C LEU A 77 -11.84 1.74 -9.60
N ALA A 78 -12.94 2.08 -8.94
CA ALA A 78 -14.21 1.35 -9.13
C ALA A 78 -14.83 1.62 -10.51
N ILE A 79 -14.54 2.77 -11.14
CA ILE A 79 -15.06 3.13 -12.47
C ILE A 79 -14.60 2.13 -13.56
N PRO A 80 -13.30 1.87 -13.79
CA PRO A 80 -12.87 0.90 -14.80
C PRO A 80 -13.35 -0.53 -14.48
N LEU A 81 -13.51 -0.86 -13.19
CA LEU A 81 -14.09 -2.14 -12.79
C LEU A 81 -15.57 -2.22 -13.16
N TYR A 82 -16.31 -1.12 -13.01
CA TYR A 82 -17.70 -1.01 -13.42
C TYR A 82 -17.85 -1.18 -14.94
N GLU A 83 -16.98 -0.55 -15.74
CA GLU A 83 -16.97 -0.69 -17.20
C GLU A 83 -16.70 -2.14 -17.65
N GLN A 84 -15.93 -2.91 -16.89
CA GLN A 84 -15.59 -4.30 -17.18
C GLN A 84 -16.54 -5.32 -16.49
N LEU A 85 -17.69 -4.88 -15.95
CA LEU A 85 -18.61 -5.75 -15.20
C LEU A 85 -19.12 -6.96 -16.01
N GLN A 86 -19.28 -6.83 -17.33
CA GLN A 86 -19.71 -7.97 -18.15
C GLN A 86 -18.67 -9.09 -18.17
N ILE A 87 -17.39 -8.76 -18.29
CA ILE A 87 -16.28 -9.72 -18.24
C ILE A 87 -16.15 -10.31 -16.84
N LEU A 88 -16.35 -9.49 -15.81
CA LEU A 88 -16.33 -9.92 -14.42
C LEU A 88 -17.45 -10.94 -14.13
N LYS A 89 -18.68 -10.67 -14.61
CA LYS A 89 -19.81 -11.60 -14.49
C LYS A 89 -19.57 -12.91 -15.23
N LYS A 90 -19.00 -12.86 -16.44
CA LYS A 90 -18.66 -14.06 -17.22
C LYS A 90 -17.66 -14.98 -16.49
N ASN A 91 -16.75 -14.40 -15.72
CA ASN A 91 -15.71 -15.13 -14.98
C ASN A 91 -15.97 -15.21 -13.47
N ALA A 92 -17.19 -14.91 -13.01
CA ALA A 92 -17.50 -14.80 -11.58
C ALA A 92 -17.14 -16.08 -10.81
N ILE A 93 -17.43 -17.26 -11.37
CA ILE A 93 -17.10 -18.55 -10.75
C ILE A 93 -15.59 -18.68 -10.50
N ALA A 94 -14.77 -18.39 -11.51
CA ALA A 94 -13.31 -18.48 -11.39
C ALA A 94 -12.73 -17.46 -10.38
N ILE A 95 -13.32 -16.26 -10.34
CA ILE A 95 -12.93 -15.21 -9.38
C ILE A 95 -13.27 -15.66 -7.96
N PHE A 96 -14.48 -16.13 -7.72
CA PHE A 96 -14.92 -16.59 -6.40
C PHE A 96 -14.09 -17.75 -5.88
N THR A 97 -13.84 -18.78 -6.70
CA THR A 97 -13.02 -19.93 -6.29
C THR A 97 -11.58 -19.51 -6.03
N GLY A 98 -11.01 -18.61 -6.83
CA GLY A 98 -9.68 -18.05 -6.62
C GLY A 98 -9.58 -17.27 -5.31
N ILE A 99 -10.57 -16.43 -4.98
CA ILE A 99 -10.60 -15.67 -3.72
C ILE A 99 -10.72 -16.62 -2.52
N ILE A 100 -11.59 -17.62 -2.58
CA ILE A 100 -11.77 -18.59 -1.48
C ILE A 100 -10.48 -19.37 -1.28
N ALA A 101 -9.90 -19.93 -2.35
CA ALA A 101 -8.65 -20.69 -2.27
C ALA A 101 -7.50 -19.84 -1.72
N GLY A 102 -7.36 -18.59 -2.21
CA GLY A 102 -6.33 -17.66 -1.73
C GLY A 102 -6.51 -17.30 -0.25
N THR A 103 -7.74 -17.03 0.18
CA THR A 103 -8.04 -16.73 1.59
C THR A 103 -7.74 -17.91 2.49
N VAL A 104 -8.16 -19.12 2.11
CA VAL A 104 -7.90 -20.36 2.87
C VAL A 104 -6.40 -20.63 2.96
N ALA A 105 -5.66 -20.50 1.84
CA ALA A 105 -4.21 -20.65 1.84
C ALA A 105 -3.50 -19.61 2.72
N GLY A 106 -3.97 -18.36 2.69
CA GLY A 106 -3.45 -17.29 3.54
C GLY A 106 -3.67 -17.55 5.02
N LEU A 107 -4.88 -17.96 5.40
CA LEU A 107 -5.19 -18.35 6.78
C LEU A 107 -4.33 -19.53 7.24
N ALA A 108 -4.21 -20.57 6.41
CA ALA A 108 -3.39 -21.74 6.71
C ALA A 108 -1.89 -21.44 6.77
N SER A 109 -1.40 -20.38 6.11
CA SER A 109 0.02 -19.99 6.18
C SER A 109 0.37 -19.23 7.46
N VAL A 110 -0.62 -18.61 8.11
CA VAL A 110 -0.42 -17.81 9.33
C VAL A 110 -0.62 -18.65 10.59
N LEU A 111 -1.47 -19.68 10.51
CA LEU A 111 -1.80 -20.61 11.60
C LEU A 111 -0.73 -21.69 11.76
#